data_AF-A0AAV4I720-F1
#
_entry.id   AF-A0AAV4I720-F1
#
_cell.length_a   1.000
_cell.length_b   1.000
_cell.length_c   1.000
_cell.angle_alpha   90.00
_cell.angle_beta   90.00
_cell.angle_gamma   90.00
#
_symmetry.space_group_name_H-M   'P 1'
#
loop_
_entity.id
_entity.type
_entity.pdbx_description
1 polymer ?
#
loop_
_entity_poly.entity_id
_entity_poly.type
_entity_poly.pdbx_seq_one_letter_code
_entity_poly.pdbx_strand_id
1 'polypeptide(L)'
;MKKCRSKFAFRENATLVSYQSNNKKNVIPLSNQHTISAIVDGPKTKPEIIEFYNKTKSGVDLFHLKCHALTTKGKTRRWPMVYFYNVLDIACMTVHVLYHKVSPGSKLSNPDCRHEFHEQLAKESTKKPAFEETA
;
A
#
# COMPACT_ATOMS: atom_id res chain seq x y z
N MET A 1 22.68 7.33 26.81
CA MET A 1 21.85 6.44 25.95
C MET A 1 20.37 6.70 26.21
N LYS A 2 19.54 6.88 25.16
CA LYS A 2 18.08 6.97 25.32
C LYS A 2 17.54 5.58 25.68
N LYS A 3 16.96 5.44 26.88
CA LYS A 3 16.42 4.16 27.36
C LYS A 3 15.07 3.88 26.71
N CYS A 4 15.04 3.01 25.71
CA CYS A 4 13.79 2.47 25.17
C CYS A 4 13.16 1.53 26.20
N ARG A 5 11.82 1.57 26.35
CA ARG A 5 11.09 0.73 27.31
C ARG A 5 9.86 0.14 26.64
N SER A 6 9.54 -1.10 26.95
CA SER A 6 8.33 -1.79 26.52
C SER A 6 7.59 -2.37 27.74
N LYS A 7 6.27 -2.29 27.72
CA LYS A 7 5.37 -3.00 28.65
C LYS A 7 4.37 -3.79 27.83
N PHE A 8 4.09 -5.02 28.25
CA PHE A 8 3.17 -5.92 27.58
C PHE A 8 1.97 -6.20 28.50
N ALA A 9 0.78 -6.24 27.91
CA ALA A 9 -0.43 -6.70 28.56
C ALA A 9 -1.07 -7.79 27.69
N PHE A 10 -1.41 -8.91 28.34
CA PHE A 10 -1.89 -10.11 27.67
C PHE A 10 -3.36 -10.36 28.00
N ARG A 11 -4.11 -10.76 26.99
CA ARG A 11 -5.46 -11.32 27.03
C ARG A 11 -5.44 -12.64 26.26
N GLU A 12 -6.46 -13.47 26.45
CA GLU A 12 -6.58 -14.81 25.86
C GLU A 12 -6.25 -14.85 24.35
N ASN A 13 -6.71 -13.85 23.58
CA ASN A 13 -6.53 -13.79 22.13
C ASN A 13 -5.84 -12.51 21.63
N ALA A 14 -5.24 -11.71 22.52
CA ALA A 14 -4.65 -10.43 22.13
C ALA A 14 -3.54 -9.96 23.06
N THR A 15 -2.52 -9.34 22.48
CA THR A 15 -1.41 -8.71 23.19
C THR A 15 -1.36 -7.23 22.87
N LEU A 16 -1.40 -6.41 23.91
CA LEU A 16 -1.20 -4.97 23.83
C LEU A 16 0.23 -4.64 24.25
N VAL A 17 0.90 -3.77 23.50
CA VAL A 17 2.24 -3.29 23.84
C VAL A 17 2.20 -1.79 24.06
N SER A 18 2.89 -1.30 25.08
CA SER A 18 3.22 0.12 25.19
C SER A 18 4.73 0.27 25.03
N TYR A 19 5.16 0.80 23.88
CA TYR A 19 6.57 1.02 23.57
C TYR A 19 6.92 2.50 23.58
N GLN A 20 7.98 2.85 24.30
CA GLN A 20 8.50 4.20 24.40
C GLN A 20 9.82 4.31 23.64
N SER A 21 9.75 4.87 22.43
CA SER A 21 10.94 5.15 21.58
C SER A 21 11.66 6.45 21.99
N ASN A 22 10.92 7.39 22.60
CA ASN A 22 11.43 8.64 23.13
C ASN A 22 10.67 9.01 24.41
N ASN A 23 11.23 9.90 25.24
CA ASN A 23 10.62 10.24 26.54
C ASN A 23 9.26 10.97 26.44
N LYS A 24 8.80 11.34 25.24
CA LYS A 24 7.61 12.18 25.05
C LYS A 24 6.39 11.41 24.53
N LYS A 25 6.59 10.29 23.84
CA LYS A 25 5.52 9.58 23.13
C LYS A 25 5.66 8.06 23.27
N ASN A 26 4.53 7.43 23.54
CA ASN A 26 4.38 5.99 23.51
C ASN A 26 3.66 5.58 22.22
N VAL A 27 4.02 4.40 21.71
CA VAL A 27 3.35 3.73 20.59
C VAL A 27 2.66 2.51 21.18
N ILE A 28 1.35 2.39 20.97
CA ILE A 28 0.52 1.40 21.64
C ILE A 28 -0.18 0.49 20.62
N PRO A 29 0.53 -0.47 20.00
CA PRO A 29 -0.12 -1.43 19.09
C PRO A 29 -0.82 -2.54 19.86
N LEU A 30 -1.92 -3.01 19.29
CA LEU A 30 -2.64 -4.21 19.68
C LEU A 30 -2.44 -5.27 18.59
N SER A 31 -2.15 -6.51 18.97
CA SER A 31 -2.04 -7.62 18.02
C SER A 31 -2.70 -8.88 18.55
N ASN A 32 -3.43 -9.56 17.67
CA ASN A 32 -4.00 -10.89 17.96
C ASN A 32 -3.12 -12.02 17.41
N GLN A 33 -2.04 -11.69 16.67
CA GLN A 33 -1.13 -12.67 16.05
C GLN A 33 0.07 -12.98 16.92
N HIS A 34 0.41 -12.10 17.85
CA HIS A 34 1.57 -12.23 18.72
C HIS A 34 1.08 -12.53 20.15
N THR A 35 1.47 -13.66 20.71
CA THR A 35 1.06 -14.12 22.05
C THR A 35 2.16 -13.99 23.10
N ILE A 36 3.38 -13.60 22.68
CA ILE A 36 4.58 -13.57 23.52
C ILE A 36 5.16 -12.14 23.54
N SER A 37 5.79 -11.75 24.65
CA SER A 37 6.59 -10.53 24.76
C SER A 37 7.95 -10.66 24.08
N ALA A 38 7.96 -10.85 22.76
CA ALA A 38 9.18 -10.91 21.99
C ALA A 38 9.75 -9.50 21.74
N ILE A 39 11.06 -9.35 21.92
CA ILE A 39 11.82 -8.14 21.63
C ILE A 39 12.86 -8.50 20.57
N VAL A 40 12.97 -7.65 19.55
CA VAL A 40 13.96 -7.82 18.49
C VAL A 40 15.29 -7.21 18.94
N ASP A 41 16.36 -8.00 18.83
CA ASP A 41 17.72 -7.55 19.13
C ASP A 41 18.12 -6.40 18.20
N GLY A 42 18.59 -5.32 18.80
CA GLY A 42 19.02 -4.14 18.06
C GLY A 42 19.12 -2.90 18.94
N PRO A 43 19.65 -1.79 18.40
CA PRO A 43 20.00 -0.59 19.17
C PRO A 43 18.80 0.12 19.84
N LYS A 44 17.57 -0.25 19.44
CA LYS A 44 16.31 0.33 19.96
C LYS A 44 15.43 -0.67 20.70
N THR A 45 15.86 -1.94 20.81
CA THR A 45 15.13 -3.02 21.52
C THR A 45 13.61 -2.98 21.28
N LYS A 46 13.23 -2.95 19.99
CA LYS A 46 11.83 -2.80 19.61
C LYS A 46 11.07 -4.11 19.86
N PRO A 47 9.84 -4.05 20.37
CA PRO A 47 8.93 -5.19 20.36
C PRO A 47 8.72 -5.73 18.96
N GLU A 48 8.67 -7.06 18.82
CA GLU A 48 8.44 -7.73 17.53
C GLU A 48 7.17 -7.22 16.85
N ILE A 49 6.08 -7.05 17.61
CA ILE A 49 4.80 -6.49 17.13
C ILE A 49 4.98 -5.16 16.38
N ILE A 50 5.87 -4.29 16.87
CA ILE A 50 6.13 -2.99 16.25
C ILE A 50 6.94 -3.14 14.97
N GLU A 51 7.90 -4.06 14.96
CA GLU A 51 8.70 -4.33 13.78
C GLU A 51 7.83 -4.97 12.68
N PHE A 52 6.98 -5.92 13.03
CA PHE A 52 6.00 -6.53 12.14
C PHE A 52 5.01 -5.49 11.59
N TYR A 53 4.44 -4.64 12.44
CA TYR A 53 3.56 -3.55 12.00
C TYR A 53 4.26 -2.60 11.02
N ASN A 54 5.51 -2.22 11.28
CA ASN A 54 6.24 -1.34 10.39
C ASN A 54 6.51 -1.97 9.01
N LYS A 55 6.68 -3.29 8.93
CA LYS A 55 6.84 -4.02 7.66
C LYS A 55 5.57 -4.02 6.81
N THR A 56 4.38 -4.02 7.43
CA THR A 56 3.10 -4.20 6.73
C THR A 56 2.30 -2.91 6.54
N LYS A 57 2.49 -1.90 7.40
CA LYS A 57 1.68 -0.66 7.38
C LYS A 57 1.78 0.18 6.10
N SER A 58 2.88 0.05 5.35
CA SER A 58 3.22 0.96 4.24
C SER A 58 2.47 0.65 2.94
N GLY A 59 1.72 -0.46 2.85
CA GLY A 59 1.10 -0.90 1.60
C GLY A 59 0.14 0.13 0.99
N VAL A 60 -0.74 0.70 1.82
CA VAL A 60 -1.75 1.68 1.39
C VAL A 60 -1.09 3.00 0.98
N ASP A 61 -0.16 3.51 1.78
CA ASP A 61 0.58 4.74 1.49
C ASP A 61 1.38 4.62 0.18
N LEU A 62 2.04 3.48 -0.04
CA LEU A 62 2.78 3.21 -1.26
C LEU A 62 1.85 3.13 -2.47
N PHE A 63 0.68 2.51 -2.31
CA PHE A 63 -0.34 2.45 -3.37
C PHE A 63 -0.87 3.85 -3.72
N HIS A 64 -1.17 4.70 -2.73
CA HIS A 64 -1.58 6.08 -2.95
C HIS A 64 -0.49 6.92 -3.61
N LEU A 65 0.77 6.77 -3.19
CA LEU A 65 1.92 7.43 -3.81
C LEU A 65 2.02 7.05 -5.29
N LYS A 66 1.85 5.77 -5.61
CA LYS A 66 1.85 5.28 -6.99
C LYS A 66 0.70 5.88 -7.80
N CYS A 67 -0.53 5.86 -7.28
CA CYS A 67 -1.68 6.48 -7.95
C CYS A 67 -1.44 7.97 -8.23
N HIS A 68 -0.91 8.70 -7.25
CA HIS A 68 -0.64 10.13 -7.39
C HIS A 68 0.43 10.45 -8.44
N ALA A 69 1.45 9.59 -8.56
CA ALA A 69 2.56 9.80 -9.50
C ALA A 69 2.13 9.73 -10.98
N LEU A 70 1.06 9.01 -11.32
CA LEU A 70 0.50 8.92 -12.68
C LEU A 70 -1.02 9.17 -12.65
N THR A 71 -1.42 10.27 -12.02
CA THR A 71 -2.83 10.61 -11.86
C THR A 71 -3.46 11.12 -13.15
N THR A 72 -4.71 10.74 -13.37
CA THR A 72 -5.58 11.19 -14.47
C THR A 72 -6.43 12.41 -14.09
N LYS A 73 -6.24 12.96 -12.89
CA LYS A 73 -7.06 14.03 -12.33
C LYS A 73 -6.87 15.35 -13.08
N GLY A 74 -7.95 15.86 -13.65
CA GLY A 74 -8.06 17.23 -14.13
C GLY A 74 -8.64 18.19 -13.08
N LYS A 75 -8.36 19.49 -13.22
CA LYS A 75 -9.04 20.54 -12.43
C LYS A 75 -10.55 20.49 -12.71
N THR A 76 -11.34 20.29 -11.67
CA THR A 76 -12.81 20.21 -11.78
C THR A 76 -13.49 20.91 -10.61
N ARG A 77 -14.70 21.41 -10.83
CA ARG A 77 -15.59 21.96 -9.78
C ARG A 77 -16.71 21.00 -9.39
N ARG A 78 -16.74 19.80 -10.00
CA ARG A 78 -17.78 18.80 -9.80
C ARG A 78 -17.21 17.65 -8.96
N TRP A 79 -17.65 17.49 -7.71
CA TRP A 79 -17.18 16.43 -6.83
C TRP A 79 -17.31 15.00 -7.41
N PRO A 80 -18.34 14.65 -8.20
CA PRO A 80 -18.43 13.30 -8.78
C PRO A 80 -17.29 13.00 -9.76
N MET A 81 -16.79 14.01 -10.46
CA MET A 81 -15.64 13.84 -11.36
C MET A 81 -14.36 13.50 -10.58
N VAL A 82 -14.19 14.06 -9.38
CA VAL A 82 -13.04 13.72 -8.51
C VAL A 82 -13.09 12.25 -8.12
N TYR A 83 -14.29 11.75 -7.76
CA TYR A 83 -14.50 10.34 -7.47
C TYR A 83 -14.18 9.46 -8.68
N PHE A 84 -14.68 9.82 -9.86
CA PHE A 84 -14.40 9.09 -11.10
C PHE A 84 -12.90 9.01 -11.40
N TYR A 85 -12.16 10.12 -11.30
CA TYR A 85 -10.71 10.12 -11.48
C TYR A 85 -9.98 9.24 -10.47
N ASN A 86 -10.42 9.23 -9.20
CA ASN A 86 -9.86 8.30 -8.20
C ASN A 86 -10.05 6.84 -8.61
N VAL A 87 -11.24 6.49 -9.11
CA VAL A 87 -11.53 5.12 -9.59
C VAL A 87 -10.64 4.75 -10.76
N LEU A 88 -10.41 5.67 -11.72
CA LEU A 88 -9.50 5.44 -12.84
C LEU A 88 -8.06 5.20 -12.37
N ASP A 89 -7.54 6.04 -11.48
CA ASP A 89 -6.16 5.90 -10.97
C ASP A 89 -5.98 4.55 -10.24
N ILE A 90 -6.96 4.15 -9.44
CA ILE A 90 -6.97 2.84 -8.75
C ILE A 90 -7.03 1.71 -9.76
N ALA A 91 -7.93 1.79 -10.76
CA ALA A 91 -8.12 0.76 -11.78
C ALA A 91 -6.82 0.52 -12.55
N CYS A 92 -6.17 1.56 -13.07
CA CYS A 92 -4.91 1.43 -13.81
C CYS A 92 -3.83 0.74 -12.97
N MET A 93 -3.70 1.09 -11.68
CA MET A 93 -2.76 0.44 -10.78
C MET A 93 -3.09 -1.04 -10.53
N THR A 94 -4.36 -1.36 -10.32
CA THR A 94 -4.78 -2.77 -10.12
C THR A 94 -4.57 -3.63 -11.35
N VAL A 95 -4.87 -3.11 -12.54
CA VAL A 95 -4.65 -3.81 -13.81
C VAL A 95 -3.16 -4.01 -14.07
N HIS A 96 -2.31 -3.03 -13.76
CA HIS A 96 -0.85 -3.21 -13.87
C HIS A 96 -0.31 -4.31 -12.93
N VAL A 97 -0.77 -4.35 -11.68
CA VAL A 97 -0.41 -5.43 -10.74
C VAL A 97 -0.89 -6.80 -11.23
N LEU A 98 -2.10 -6.86 -11.79
CA LEU A 98 -2.63 -8.09 -12.38
C LEU A 98 -1.81 -8.53 -13.59
N TYR A 99 -1.51 -7.61 -14.50
CA TYR A 99 -0.71 -7.85 -15.69
C TYR A 99 0.70 -8.35 -15.33
N HIS A 100 1.34 -7.75 -14.32
CA HIS A 100 2.63 -8.21 -13.82
C HIS A 100 2.58 -9.66 -13.31
N LYS A 101 1.48 -10.07 -12.66
CA LYS A 101 1.30 -11.45 -12.19
C LYS A 101 1.05 -12.45 -13.32
N VAL A 102 0.31 -12.05 -14.35
CA VAL A 102 -0.06 -12.91 -15.48
C VAL A 102 1.07 -13.04 -16.49
N SER A 103 1.89 -11.99 -16.67
CA SER A 103 2.91 -11.94 -17.73
C SER A 103 4.25 -11.38 -17.22
N PRO A 104 4.93 -12.09 -16.29
CA PRO A 104 6.11 -11.58 -15.59
C PRO A 104 7.32 -11.29 -16.48
N GLY A 105 7.42 -11.92 -17.66
CA GLY A 105 8.52 -11.70 -18.61
C GLY A 105 8.30 -10.57 -19.63
N SER A 106 7.14 -9.92 -19.62
CA SER A 106 6.87 -8.83 -20.55
C SER A 106 7.55 -7.53 -20.11
N LYS A 107 8.03 -6.71 -21.05
CA LYS A 107 8.64 -5.40 -20.72
C LYS A 107 7.70 -4.53 -19.87
N LEU A 108 6.41 -4.55 -20.18
CA LEU A 108 5.38 -3.73 -19.54
C LEU A 108 4.96 -4.23 -18.15
N SER A 109 5.35 -5.46 -17.80
CA SER A 109 5.25 -5.96 -16.44
C SER A 109 6.20 -5.20 -15.52
N ASN A 110 7.36 -4.76 -16.01
CA ASN A 110 8.35 -4.07 -15.20
C ASN A 110 7.74 -2.81 -14.53
N PRO A 111 7.83 -2.68 -13.19
CA PRO A 111 7.38 -1.49 -12.46
C PRO A 111 7.93 -0.16 -13.01
N ASP A 112 9.14 -0.16 -13.58
CA ASP A 112 9.77 1.04 -14.15
C ASP A 112 9.12 1.46 -15.48
N CYS A 113 8.47 0.54 -16.18
CA CYS A 113 7.79 0.78 -17.46
C CYS A 113 6.30 1.10 -17.30
N ARG A 114 5.85 1.47 -16.09
CA ARG A 114 4.43 1.74 -15.80
C ARG A 114 3.83 2.87 -16.65
N HIS A 115 4.60 3.92 -16.95
CA HIS A 115 4.12 4.98 -17.85
C HIS A 115 3.80 4.42 -19.25
N GLU A 116 4.71 3.61 -19.80
CA GLU A 116 4.49 2.94 -21.09
C GLU A 116 3.28 2.00 -21.04
N PHE A 117 3.07 1.29 -19.92
CA PHE A 117 1.89 0.46 -19.71
C PHE A 117 0.59 1.28 -19.76
N HIS A 118 0.53 2.42 -19.06
CA HIS A 118 -0.64 3.30 -19.10
C HIS A 118 -0.89 3.88 -20.49
N GLU A 119 0.17 4.24 -21.23
CA GLU A 119 0.05 4.75 -22.59
C GLU A 119 -0.53 3.70 -23.54
N GLN A 120 -0.05 2.46 -23.46
CA GLN A 120 -0.60 1.36 -24.26
C GLN A 120 -2.04 1.05 -23.87
N LEU A 121 -2.34 1.02 -22.57
CA LEU A 121 -3.70 0.83 -22.07
C LEU A 121 -4.66 1.88 -22.63
N ALA A 122 -4.24 3.15 -22.67
CA ALA A 122 -5.03 4.23 -23.25
C ALA A 122 -5.23 4.03 -24.76
N LYS A 123 -4.18 3.69 -25.51
CA LYS A 123 -4.26 3.41 -26.95
C LYS A 123 -5.24 2.27 -27.25
N GLU A 124 -5.15 1.15 -26.53
CA GLU A 124 -6.06 0.01 -26.70
C GLU A 124 -7.50 0.39 -26.36
N SER A 125 -7.71 1.20 -25.33
CA SER A 125 -9.07 1.65 -24.92
C SER A 125 -9.73 2.59 -25.94
N THR A 126 -8.93 3.27 -26.77
CA THR A 126 -9.44 4.15 -27.84
C THR A 126 -9.70 3.42 -29.16
N LYS A 127 -9.28 2.15 -29.29
CA LYS A 127 -9.59 1.37 -30.49
C LYS A 127 -11.09 1.11 -30.55
N LYS A 128 -11.63 1.17 -31.77
CA LYS A 128 -13.04 0.92 -32.03
C LYS A 128 -13.40 -0.48 -31.49
N PRO A 129 -14.51 -0.64 -30.74
CA PRO A 129 -14.86 -1.95 -30.21
C PRO A 129 -15.13 -2.92 -31.36
N ALA A 130 -14.55 -4.12 -31.28
CA ALA A 130 -14.72 -5.19 -32.28
C ALA A 130 -16.16 -5.74 -32.39
N PHE A 131 -17.11 -5.19 -31.62
CA PHE A 131 -18.51 -5.65 -31.56
C PHE A 131 -19.43 -5.01 -32.61
N GLU A 132 -18.95 -4.08 -33.46
CA GLU A 132 -19.78 -3.44 -34.49
C GLU A 132 -19.79 -4.16 -35.86
N GLU A 133 -19.11 -5.30 -36.04
CA GLU A 133 -19.08 -6.01 -37.33
C GLU A 133 -20.15 -7.11 -37.50
N THR A 134 -21.09 -7.23 -36.54
CA THR A 134 -22.21 -8.19 -36.62
C THR A 134 -23.55 -7.48 -36.39
N ALA A 135 -24.00 -6.69 -37.36
CA ALA A 135 -25.38 -6.24 -37.50
C ALA A 135 -25.72 -6.04 -38.97
#